data_AF-A0AAJ8KRG8-F1
#
_entry.id   AF-A0AAJ8KRG8-F1
#
_cell.length_a   1.000
_cell.length_b   1.000
_cell.length_c   1.000
_cell.angle_alpha   90.00
_cell.angle_beta   90.00
_cell.angle_gamma   90.00
#
_symmetry.space_group_name_H-M   'P 1'
#
loop_
_entity.id
_entity.type
_entity.pdbx_description
1 polymer ?
#
loop_
_entity_poly.entity_id
_entity_poly.type
_entity_poly.pdbx_seq_one_letter_code
_entity_poly.pdbx_strand_id
1 'polypeptide(L)'
;MTGPFLDMAMNGGEMGFDMEAQTAKIWDGGDVKICASSLPFIGNAVVQIIKQISTSPHRLATRLERETGTKWLIERTTVEAENKRGMEDLKNGQVLDTIQPLFYSAAWEGCGADIVGQGKHLVVGIADA
;
A
#
# COMPACT_ATOMS: atom_id res chain seq x y z
N MET A 1 -10.12 14.82 -13.73
CA MET A 1 -10.64 15.18 -12.39
C MET A 1 -11.72 14.20 -12.02
N THR A 2 -11.66 13.57 -10.85
CA THR A 2 -12.83 12.97 -10.21
C THR A 2 -13.64 14.11 -9.61
N GLY A 3 -14.94 14.18 -9.88
CA GLY A 3 -15.81 15.20 -9.27
C GLY A 3 -15.85 15.08 -7.73
N PRO A 4 -16.51 16.02 -7.04
CA PRO A 4 -16.73 15.91 -5.59
C PRO A 4 -17.45 14.59 -5.25
N PHE A 5 -17.24 14.08 -4.04
CA PHE A 5 -18.01 12.94 -3.55
C PHE A 5 -19.50 13.28 -3.55
N LEU A 6 -20.36 12.33 -3.91
CA LEU A 6 -21.78 12.59 -4.15
C LEU A 6 -22.48 13.21 -2.93
N ASP A 7 -22.18 12.69 -1.75
CA ASP A 7 -22.73 13.15 -0.47
C ASP A 7 -22.27 14.57 -0.13
N MET A 8 -21.02 14.91 -0.42
CA MET A 8 -20.54 16.28 -0.27
C MET A 8 -21.20 17.21 -1.28
N ALA A 9 -21.32 16.77 -2.54
CA ALA A 9 -21.88 17.58 -3.61
C ALA A 9 -23.39 17.85 -3.43
N MET A 10 -24.13 16.87 -2.88
CA MET A 10 -25.55 17.05 -2.54
C MET A 10 -25.74 17.95 -1.32
N ASN A 11 -24.88 17.84 -0.31
CA ASN A 11 -24.96 18.72 0.87
C ASN A 11 -24.47 20.15 0.58
N GLY A 12 -23.53 20.32 -0.35
CA GLY A 12 -22.96 21.61 -0.74
C GLY A 12 -23.65 22.30 -1.93
N GLY A 13 -24.62 21.64 -2.57
CA GLY A 13 -25.33 22.17 -3.75
C GLY A 13 -24.53 22.12 -5.06
N GLU A 14 -23.34 21.51 -5.06
CA GLU A 14 -22.34 21.56 -6.14
C GLU A 14 -22.73 20.78 -7.40
N MET A 15 -23.84 20.04 -7.37
CA MET A 15 -24.43 19.32 -8.52
C MET A 15 -25.76 19.93 -8.99
N GLY A 16 -26.09 21.13 -8.50
CA GLY A 16 -27.35 21.80 -8.82
C GLY A 16 -28.55 21.27 -8.04
N PHE A 17 -28.35 20.43 -7.04
CA PHE A 17 -29.40 19.98 -6.12
C PHE A 17 -29.40 20.86 -4.87
N ASP A 18 -30.50 21.58 -4.65
CA ASP A 18 -30.74 22.31 -3.42
C ASP A 18 -31.69 21.47 -2.55
N MET A 19 -31.13 20.90 -1.49
CA MET A 19 -31.88 20.02 -0.58
C MET A 19 -32.82 20.80 0.35
N GLU A 20 -32.52 22.07 0.64
CA GLU A 20 -33.34 22.92 1.51
C GLU A 20 -34.55 23.46 0.74
N ALA A 21 -34.31 24.04 -0.43
CA ALA A 21 -35.37 24.55 -1.31
C ALA A 21 -36.08 23.45 -2.11
N GLN A 22 -35.56 22.21 -2.09
CA GLN A 22 -36.04 21.07 -2.86
C GLN A 22 -36.09 21.33 -4.37
N THR A 23 -35.04 21.97 -4.91
CA THR A 23 -34.94 22.29 -6.33
C THR A 23 -33.74 21.59 -6.98
N ALA A 24 -33.84 21.34 -8.28
CA ALA A 24 -32.76 20.71 -9.06
C ALA A 24 -32.52 21.47 -10.36
N LYS A 25 -31.25 21.78 -10.63
CA LYS A 25 -30.77 22.31 -11.91
C LYS A 25 -30.18 21.18 -12.73
N ILE A 26 -30.93 20.76 -13.74
CA ILE A 26 -30.51 19.70 -14.67
C ILE A 26 -29.87 20.37 -15.90
N TRP A 27 -28.68 19.89 -16.25
CA TRP A 27 -27.93 20.36 -17.42
C TRP A 27 -28.15 19.42 -18.60
N ASP A 28 -28.28 20.00 -19.80
CA ASP A 28 -28.25 19.28 -21.09
C ASP A 28 -29.16 18.05 -21.18
N GLY A 29 -30.36 18.14 -20.57
CA GLY A 29 -31.36 17.07 -20.59
C GLY A 29 -31.20 15.98 -19.53
N GLY A 30 -30.06 15.90 -18.83
CA GLY A 30 -29.88 15.03 -17.66
C GLY A 30 -29.70 13.53 -17.96
N ASP A 31 -29.59 13.14 -19.24
CA ASP A 31 -29.46 11.73 -19.64
C ASP A 31 -28.02 11.18 -19.55
N VAL A 32 -27.07 12.04 -19.16
CA VAL A 32 -25.66 11.64 -19.02
C VAL A 32 -25.50 10.76 -17.77
N LYS A 33 -24.98 9.55 -17.97
CA LYS A 33 -24.62 8.67 -16.85
C LYS A 33 -23.49 9.29 -16.05
N ILE A 34 -23.70 9.46 -14.75
CA ILE A 34 -22.65 9.87 -13.82
C ILE A 34 -22.06 8.67 -13.10
N CYS A 35 -20.74 8.70 -12.88
CA CYS A 35 -20.06 7.79 -11.97
C CYS A 35 -19.76 8.55 -10.70
N ALA A 36 -20.61 8.38 -9.69
CA ALA A 36 -20.51 9.09 -8.42
C ALA A 36 -20.40 8.09 -7.27
N SER A 37 -19.67 8.46 -6.22
CA SER A 37 -19.49 7.65 -5.02
C SER A 37 -19.48 8.57 -3.81
N SER A 38 -19.92 8.07 -2.66
CA SER A 38 -19.84 8.81 -1.41
C SER A 38 -18.45 8.71 -0.79
N LEU A 39 -18.07 9.68 0.05
CA LEU A 39 -16.81 9.63 0.78
C LEU A 39 -16.69 8.36 1.65
N PRO A 40 -17.72 7.92 2.40
CA PRO A 40 -17.67 6.67 3.14
C PRO A 40 -17.47 5.42 2.26
N PHE A 41 -18.04 5.40 1.05
CA PHE A 41 -17.87 4.26 0.14
C PHE A 41 -16.40 4.12 -0.29
N ILE A 42 -15.78 5.22 -0.72
CA ILE A 42 -14.39 5.22 -1.14
C ILE A 42 -13.46 4.94 0.04
N GLY A 43 -13.71 5.52 1.22
CA GLY A 43 -12.95 5.23 2.43
C GLY A 43 -12.97 3.73 2.79
N ASN A 44 -14.14 3.11 2.75
CA ASN A 44 -14.28 1.68 3.00
C ASN A 44 -13.58 0.83 1.93
N ALA A 45 -13.69 1.20 0.65
CA ALA A 45 -13.01 0.50 -0.43
C ALA A 45 -11.48 0.51 -0.23
N VAL A 46 -10.92 1.68 0.08
CA VAL A 46 -9.47 1.82 0.36
C VAL A 46 -9.06 0.97 1.56
N VAL A 47 -9.81 1.01 2.66
CA VAL A 47 -9.51 0.17 3.84
C VAL A 47 -9.53 -1.32 3.49
N GLN A 48 -10.50 -1.78 2.69
CA GLN A 48 -10.57 -3.18 2.29
C GLN A 48 -9.43 -3.57 1.35
N ILE A 49 -9.07 -2.71 0.40
CA ILE A 49 -7.91 -2.91 -0.48
C ILE A 49 -6.64 -3.03 0.37
N ILE A 50 -6.42 -2.09 1.31
CA ILE A 50 -5.28 -2.14 2.24
C ILE A 50 -5.28 -3.46 3.02
N LYS A 51 -6.42 -3.91 3.56
CA LYS A 51 -6.52 -5.20 4.27
C LYS A 51 -6.22 -6.43 3.39
N GLN A 52 -6.47 -6.34 2.09
CA GLN A 52 -6.16 -7.42 1.15
C GLN A 52 -4.68 -7.43 0.75
N ILE A 53 -4.07 -6.27 0.54
CA ILE A 53 -2.65 -6.15 0.16
C ILE A 53 -1.72 -6.27 1.38
N SER A 54 -2.21 -5.98 2.58
CA SER A 54 -1.50 -6.19 3.85
C SER A 54 -1.62 -7.65 4.28
N THR A 55 -0.63 -8.45 3.92
CA THR A 55 -0.51 -9.84 4.35
C THR A 55 0.87 -10.08 4.94
N SER A 56 0.99 -11.11 5.77
CA SER A 56 2.30 -11.53 6.28
C SER A 56 2.90 -12.62 5.39
N PRO A 57 4.24 -12.74 5.33
CA PRO A 57 4.91 -13.85 4.65
C PRO A 57 4.42 -15.22 5.13
N HIS A 58 4.14 -15.39 6.43
CA HIS A 58 3.58 -16.64 6.97
C HIS A 58 2.20 -16.97 6.40
N ARG A 59 1.32 -15.98 6.23
CA ARG A 59 0.00 -16.20 5.61
C ARG A 59 0.14 -16.54 4.13
N LEU A 60 1.08 -15.92 3.42
CA LEU A 60 1.40 -16.25 2.03
C LEU A 60 1.94 -17.67 1.89
N ALA A 61 2.93 -18.06 2.70
CA ALA A 61 3.47 -19.41 2.71
C ALA A 61 2.36 -20.44 3.01
N THR A 62 1.54 -20.21 4.02
CA THR A 62 0.39 -21.08 4.36
C THR A 62 -0.61 -21.20 3.18
N ARG A 63 -0.88 -20.10 2.46
CA ARG A 63 -1.76 -20.10 1.30
C ARG A 63 -1.16 -20.93 0.16
N LEU A 64 0.13 -20.74 -0.12
CA LEU A 64 0.86 -21.45 -1.17
C LEU A 64 0.93 -22.95 -0.89
N GLU A 65 1.24 -23.36 0.34
CA GLU A 65 1.24 -24.79 0.73
C GLU A 65 -0.14 -25.43 0.51
N ARG A 66 -1.22 -24.71 0.83
CA ARG A 66 -2.59 -25.20 0.64
C ARG A 66 -2.96 -25.34 -0.85
N GLU A 67 -2.59 -24.37 -1.67
CA GLU A 67 -2.93 -24.37 -3.10
C GLU A 67 -2.08 -25.37 -3.90
N THR A 68 -0.82 -25.57 -3.51
CA THR A 68 0.10 -26.49 -4.17
C THR A 68 0.06 -27.91 -3.60
N GLY A 69 -0.58 -28.11 -2.45
CA GLY A 69 -0.59 -29.39 -1.72
C GLY A 69 0.79 -29.81 -1.19
N THR A 70 1.78 -28.92 -1.22
CA THR A 70 3.18 -29.21 -0.90
C THR A 70 3.62 -28.42 0.34
N LYS A 71 4.33 -29.07 1.27
CA LYS A 71 4.95 -28.40 2.42
C LYS A 71 6.26 -27.74 2.03
N TRP A 72 6.46 -26.50 2.46
CA TRP A 72 7.63 -25.70 2.12
C TRP A 72 8.56 -25.61 3.33
N LEU A 73 9.87 -25.61 3.07
CA LEU A 73 10.86 -25.36 4.11
C LEU A 73 10.85 -23.85 4.44
N ILE A 74 10.45 -23.50 5.66
CA ILE A 74 10.45 -22.11 6.13
C ILE A 74 11.72 -21.87 6.94
N GLU A 75 12.70 -21.23 6.31
CA GLU A 75 13.87 -20.70 7.00
C GLU A 75 13.52 -19.39 7.71
N ARG A 76 14.00 -19.24 8.95
CA ARG A 76 13.79 -18.03 9.75
C ARG A 76 15.13 -17.31 9.90
N THR A 77 15.16 -16.04 9.53
CA THR A 77 16.32 -15.15 9.66
C THR A 77 15.89 -13.81 10.25
N THR A 78 16.86 -12.92 10.52
CA THR A 78 16.61 -11.53 10.92
C THR A 78 17.33 -10.58 9.98
N VAL A 79 16.88 -9.33 9.92
CA VAL A 79 17.55 -8.29 9.12
C VAL A 79 19.00 -8.12 9.59
N GLU A 80 19.26 -8.18 10.89
CA GLU A 80 20.61 -8.09 11.44
C GLU A 80 21.51 -9.25 10.99
N ALA A 81 20.98 -10.48 10.95
CA ALA A 81 21.73 -11.65 10.52
C ALA A 81 22.06 -11.59 9.02
N GLU A 82 21.09 -11.19 8.19
CA GLU A 82 21.27 -11.03 6.74
C GLU A 82 22.22 -9.86 6.41
N ASN A 83 22.11 -8.73 7.12
CA ASN A 83 23.04 -7.60 6.98
C ASN A 83 24.46 -7.99 7.35
N LYS A 84 24.64 -8.74 8.45
CA LYS A 84 25.95 -9.23 8.87
C LYS A 84 26.55 -10.15 7.81
N ARG A 85 25.76 -11.12 7.30
CA ARG A 85 26.20 -12.03 6.24
C ARG A 85 26.60 -11.27 4.98
N GLY A 86 25.73 -10.39 4.48
CA GLY A 86 26.00 -9.61 3.27
C GLY A 86 27.25 -8.72 3.40
N MET A 87 27.50 -8.15 4.58
CA MET A 87 28.72 -7.38 4.84
C MET A 87 29.98 -8.24 4.97
N GLU A 88 29.88 -9.46 5.50
CA GLU A 88 30.99 -10.43 5.53
C GLU A 88 31.35 -10.89 4.11
N ASP A 89 30.34 -11.25 3.30
CA ASP A 89 30.51 -11.62 1.90
C ASP A 89 31.14 -10.47 1.10
N LEU A 90 30.74 -9.21 1.38
CA LEU A 90 31.34 -8.03 0.75
C LEU A 90 32.84 -7.90 1.08
N LYS A 91 33.20 -8.10 2.35
CA LYS A 91 34.61 -8.07 2.79
C LYS A 91 35.44 -9.18 2.13
N ASN A 92 34.82 -10.31 1.85
CA ASN A 92 35.46 -11.46 1.19
C ASN A 92 35.48 -11.32 -0.35
N GLY A 93 34.99 -10.21 -0.90
CA GLY A 93 34.98 -9.95 -2.34
C GLY A 93 33.86 -10.69 -3.11
N GLN A 94 32.91 -11.30 -2.41
CA GLN A 94 31.81 -12.06 -2.98
C GLN A 94 30.65 -11.14 -3.37
N VAL A 95 30.94 -10.10 -4.15
CA VAL A 95 30.02 -8.96 -4.40
C VAL A 95 28.64 -9.40 -4.90
N LEU A 96 28.55 -10.42 -5.77
CA LEU A 96 27.26 -10.92 -6.27
C LEU A 96 26.42 -11.61 -5.18
N ASP A 97 27.07 -12.32 -4.25
CA ASP A 97 26.41 -13.04 -3.16
C ASP A 97 25.82 -12.06 -2.12
N THR A 98 26.34 -10.83 -2.07
CA THR A 98 25.86 -9.76 -1.16
C THR A 98 24.54 -9.13 -1.58
N ILE A 99 24.20 -9.17 -2.88
CA ILE A 99 23.10 -8.38 -3.44
C ILE A 99 21.79 -8.78 -2.78
N GLN A 100 21.51 -10.08 -2.72
CA GLN A 100 20.28 -10.61 -2.16
C GLN A 100 20.10 -10.28 -0.66
N PRO A 101 21.03 -10.62 0.25
CA PRO A 101 20.87 -10.35 1.68
C PRO A 101 20.72 -8.86 1.99
N LEU A 102 21.54 -7.99 1.37
CA LEU A 102 21.49 -6.56 1.64
C LEU A 102 20.24 -5.90 1.05
N PHE A 103 19.83 -6.29 -0.16
CA PHE A 103 18.61 -5.77 -0.77
C PHE A 103 17.37 -6.14 0.04
N TYR A 104 17.20 -7.43 0.40
CA TYR A 104 16.03 -7.85 1.17
C TYR A 104 16.03 -7.25 2.57
N SER A 105 17.19 -7.12 3.21
CA SER A 105 17.32 -6.43 4.49
C SER A 105 16.80 -4.99 4.41
N ALA A 106 17.23 -4.22 3.40
CA ALA A 106 16.76 -2.85 3.19
C ALA A 106 15.25 -2.76 2.90
N ALA A 107 14.71 -3.70 2.11
CA ALA A 107 13.29 -3.76 1.82
C ALA A 107 12.45 -4.02 3.08
N TRP A 108 12.91 -4.94 3.95
CA TRP A 108 12.28 -5.30 5.21
C TRP A 108 12.47 -4.25 6.31
N GLU A 109 13.53 -3.45 6.27
CA GLU A 109 13.75 -2.35 7.23
C GLU A 109 12.93 -1.09 6.94
N GLY A 110 12.16 -1.04 5.85
CA GLY A 110 11.19 0.05 5.65
C GLY A 110 11.20 0.69 4.27
N CYS A 111 12.10 0.28 3.37
CA CYS A 111 12.23 0.90 2.05
C CYS A 111 11.40 0.21 0.95
N GLY A 112 10.67 -0.87 1.26
CA GLY A 112 9.88 -1.58 0.23
C GLY A 112 8.74 -2.48 0.72
N ALA A 113 8.79 -3.01 1.95
CA ALA A 113 7.76 -3.92 2.47
C ALA A 113 6.90 -3.34 3.60
N ASP A 114 7.25 -2.16 4.11
CA ASP A 114 6.59 -1.56 5.26
C ASP A 114 5.53 -0.54 4.85
N ILE A 115 4.29 -1.01 4.70
CA ILE A 115 3.15 -0.13 4.41
C ILE A 115 2.63 0.60 5.65
N VAL A 116 3.09 0.20 6.85
CA VAL A 116 2.58 0.70 8.14
C VAL A 116 3.52 1.72 8.79
N GLY A 117 4.68 2.00 8.18
CA GLY A 117 5.63 3.01 8.64
C GLY A 117 6.29 2.67 9.97
N GLN A 118 6.44 1.38 10.29
CA GLN A 118 7.10 0.90 11.52
C GLN A 118 8.58 0.51 11.32
N GLY A 119 9.05 0.52 10.08
CA GLY A 119 10.44 0.29 9.69
C GLY A 119 11.32 1.50 10.02
N LYS A 120 12.64 1.26 10.08
CA LYS A 120 13.62 2.33 10.19
C LYS A 120 13.61 3.13 8.88
N HIS A 121 13.18 4.38 8.95
CA HIS A 121 13.35 5.29 7.81
C HIS A 121 14.85 5.48 7.55
N LEU A 122 15.26 5.38 6.28
CA LEU A 122 16.52 5.95 5.83
C LEU A 122 16.43 7.47 6.04
N VAL A 123 16.96 7.95 7.16
CA VAL A 123 17.21 9.39 7.34
C VAL A 123 18.39 9.73 6.45
N VAL A 124 18.11 10.14 5.21
CA VAL A 124 19.11 10.82 4.39
C VAL A 124 19.29 12.20 4.99
N GLY A 125 20.19 12.28 5.98
CA GLY A 125 20.66 13.56 6.49
C GLY A 125 21.28 14.31 5.33
N ILE A 126 20.64 15.39 4.90
CA ILE A 126 21.33 16.41 4.13
C ILE A 126 22.36 16.94 5.12
N ALA A 127 23.63 16.65 4.90
CA ALA A 127 24.69 17.30 5.65
C ALA A 127 24.53 18.80 5.35
N ASP A 128 24.11 19.56 6.36
CA ASP A 128 24.14 21.02 6.29
C ASP A 128 25.59 21.43 6.04
N ALA A 129 25.83 21.99 4.84
CA ALA A 129 27.09 22.59 4.42
C ALA A 129 27.08 24.09 4.71
#